data_AF-A0A944XTC2-F1
#
_entry.id   AF-A0A944XTC2-F1
#
_cell.length_a   1.000
_cell.length_b   1.000
_cell.length_c   1.000
_cell.angle_alpha   90.00
_cell.angle_beta   90.00
_cell.angle_gamma   90.00
#
_symmetry.space_group_name_H-M   'P 1'
#
loop_
_entity.id
_entity.type
_entity.pdbx_description
1 polymer ?
#
loop_
_entity_poly.entity_id
_entity_poly.type
_entity_poly.pdbx_seq_one_letter_code
_entity_poly.pdbx_strand_id
1 'polypeptide(L)' 'MKNLSTAFAIIIGCFILSIFLYLGLSANRYSHIEGNKIIDQKTGTIYDLDKKQYTEKNGDLYQYE' A
#
# COMPACT_ATOMS: atom_id res chain seq x y z
N MET A 1 6.37 38.91 -9.07
CA MET A 1 5.94 37.52 -8.80
C MET A 1 4.51 37.58 -8.28
N LYS A 2 3.56 36.86 -8.89
CA LYS A 2 2.16 36.88 -8.41
C LYS A 2 2.14 36.23 -7.02
N ASN A 3 1.72 36.98 -6.00
CA ASN A 3 1.56 36.44 -4.66
C ASN A 3 0.47 35.38 -4.70
N LEU A 4 0.85 34.13 -4.40
CA LEU A 4 -0.11 33.05 -4.26
C LEU A 4 -1.02 33.41 -3.08
N SER A 5 -2.33 33.38 -3.28
CA SER A 5 -3.27 33.58 -2.17
C SER A 5 -2.99 32.54 -1.09
N THR A 6 -2.96 32.97 0.17
CA THR A 6 -2.72 32.09 1.33
C THR A 6 -3.66 30.88 1.33
N ALA A 7 -4.91 31.08 0.90
CA ALA A 7 -5.88 29.99 0.76
C ALA A 7 -5.42 28.91 -0.24
N PHE A 8 -4.84 29.32 -1.37
CA PHE A 8 -4.30 28.39 -2.37
C PHE A 8 -3.08 27.64 -1.84
N ALA A 9 -2.19 28.33 -1.11
CA ALA A 9 -1.04 27.70 -0.49
C ALA A 9 -1.44 26.61 0.52
N ILE A 10 -2.48 26.88 1.34
CA ILE A 10 -3.01 25.92 2.31
C ILE A 10 -3.56 24.68 1.60
N ILE A 11 -4.36 24.84 0.55
CA ILE A 11 -4.96 23.73 -0.20
C ILE A 11 -3.86 22.82 -0.78
N ILE A 12 -2.84 23.42 -1.41
CA ILE A 12 -1.72 22.68 -1.99
C ILE A 12 -0.95 21.92 -0.90
N GLY A 13 -0.71 22.57 0.25
CA GLY A 13 -0.06 21.95 1.39
C GLY A 13 -0.83 20.73 1.92
N CYS A 14 -2.15 20.85 2.09
CA CYS A 14 -3.00 19.73 2.52
C CYS A 14 -2.99 18.59 1.51
N PHE A 15 -3.01 18.89 0.21
CA PHE A 15 -2.97 17.90 -0.85
C PHE A 15 -1.65 17.10 -0.84
N ILE A 16 -0.52 17.81 -0.72
CA ILE A 16 0.80 17.19 -0.64
C ILE A 16 0.91 16.30 0.60
N LEU A 17 0.51 16.80 1.77
CA LEU A 17 0.50 16.01 3.02
C LEU A 17 -0.33 14.73 2.91
N SER A 18 -1.51 14.82 2.29
CA SER A 18 -2.40 13.68 2.10
C SER A 18 -1.77 12.59 1.23
N ILE A 19 -1.06 12.99 0.16
CA ILE A 19 -0.33 12.06 -0.71
C ILE A 19 0.79 11.36 0.07
N PHE A 20 1.59 12.11 0.82
CA PHE A 20 2.69 11.52 1.60
C PHE A 20 2.18 10.55 2.66
N LEU A 21 1.09 10.87 3.36
CA LEU A 21 0.46 9.98 4.32
C LEU A 21 -0.05 8.70 3.63
N TYR A 22 -0.73 8.82 2.49
CA TYR A 22 -1.24 7.69 1.73
C TYR A 22 -0.11 6.75 1.25
N LEU A 23 0.98 7.31 0.73
CA LEU A 23 2.14 6.55 0.29
C LEU A 23 2.88 5.90 1.46
N GLY A 24 3.04 6.61 2.58
CA GLY A 24 3.69 6.08 3.78
C GLY A 24 2.91 4.94 4.44
N LEU A 25 1.57 5.03 4.47
CA LEU A 25 0.69 3.95 4.90
C LEU A 25 0.78 2.74 3.97
N SER A 26 0.91 2.98 2.66
CA SER A 26 1.06 1.90 1.68
C SER A 26 2.40 1.16 1.80
N ALA A 27 3.47 1.86 2.21
CA ALA A 27 4.78 1.24 2.42
C ALA A 27 4.80 0.24 3.59
N ASN A 28 3.93 0.43 4.59
CA ASN A 28 3.79 -0.47 5.73
C ASN A 28 2.65 -1.49 5.58
N ARG A 29 2.17 -1.71 4.34
CA ARG A 29 1.03 -2.57 4.08
C ARG A 29 1.24 -4.01 4.55
N TYR A 30 2.44 -4.54 4.38
CA TYR A 30 2.75 -5.92 4.77
C TYR A 30 3.64 -5.93 6.01
N SER A 31 3.24 -6.71 7.01
CA SER A 31 4.04 -6.94 8.21
C SER A 31 4.30 -8.42 8.40
N HIS A 32 5.51 -8.73 8.88
CA HIS A 32 5.82 -10.05 9.39
C HIS A 32 5.12 -10.24 10.75
N ILE A 33 4.54 -11.41 10.98
CA ILE A 33 3.93 -11.75 12.29
C ILE A 33 4.80 -12.78 12.98
N GLU A 34 4.91 -13.98 12.38
CA GLU A 34 5.64 -15.10 12.97
C GLU A 34 5.88 -16.19 11.91
N GLY A 35 7.05 -16.83 11.94
CA GLY A 35 7.42 -17.90 11.01
C GLY A 35 7.40 -17.44 9.54
N ASN A 36 6.73 -18.22 8.69
CA ASN A 36 6.61 -17.94 7.25
C ASN A 36 5.26 -17.28 6.90
N LYS A 37 4.75 -16.38 7.74
CA LYS A 37 3.47 -15.69 7.51
C LYS A 37 3.63 -14.17 7.46
N ILE A 38 2.96 -13.53 6.51
CA ILE A 38 2.82 -12.08 6.43
C ILE A 38 1.35 -11.68 6.52
N ILE A 39 1.06 -10.52 7.08
CA ILE A 39 -0.29 -9.92 7.09
C ILE A 39 -0.33 -8.70 6.19
N ASP A 40 -1.34 -8.63 5.33
CA ASP A 40 -1.75 -7.40 4.68
C ASP A 40 -2.62 -6.61 5.65
N GLN A 41 -2.05 -5.57 6.24
CA GLN A 41 -2.72 -4.69 7.20
C GLN A 41 -3.88 -3.91 6.56
N LYS A 42 -3.93 -3.80 5.23
CA LYS A 42 -5.02 -3.12 4.52
C LYS A 42 -6.29 -3.98 4.47
N THR A 43 -6.14 -5.28 4.23
CA THR A 43 -7.26 -6.21 4.05
C THR A 43 -7.48 -7.13 5.25
N GLY A 44 -6.52 -7.20 6.18
CA GLY A 44 -6.50 -8.18 7.28
C GLY A 44 -6.17 -9.60 6.84
N THR A 45 -5.76 -9.80 5.58
CA THR A 45 -5.49 -11.13 5.03
C THR A 45 -4.12 -11.62 5.45
N ILE A 46 -4.05 -12.85 5.95
CA ILE A 46 -2.78 -13.52 6.29
C ILE A 46 -2.38 -14.42 5.12
N TYR A 47 -1.13 -14.28 4.70
CA TYR A 47 -0.52 -15.02 3.62
C TYR A 47 0.58 -15.93 4.19
N ASP A 48 0.49 -17.22 3.90
CA ASP A 48 1.61 -18.16 4.13
C ASP A 48 2.62 -17.96 2.97
N LEU A 49 3.87 -17.61 3.28
CA LEU A 49 4.99 -17.46 2.33
C LEU A 49 5.46 -18.82 1.79
N ASP A 50 5.30 -19.90 2.55
CA ASP A 50 5.68 -21.26 2.12
C ASP A 50 4.72 -21.86 1.10
N LYS A 51 3.47 -21.40 1.12
CA LYS A 51 2.50 -21.82 0.11
C LYS A 51 2.74 -20.96 -1.09
N LYS A 52 3.26 -21.57 -2.16
CA LYS A 52 3.18 -21.03 -3.51
C LYS A 52 1.74 -20.57 -3.74
N GLN A 53 1.51 -19.27 -3.69
CA GLN A 53 0.17 -18.73 -3.88
C GLN A 53 -0.07 -18.68 -5.37
N TYR A 54 -0.77 -19.70 -5.85
CA TYR A 54 -1.21 -19.75 -7.23
C TYR A 54 -2.44 -18.85 -7.38
N THR A 55 -2.36 -17.89 -8.28
CA THR A 55 -3.55 -17.19 -8.76
C THR A 55 -3.99 -17.84 -10.06
N GLU A 56 -5.21 -18.32 -10.10
CA GLU A 56 -5.83 -18.83 -11.32
C GLU A 56 -6.30 -17.65 -12.18
N LYS A 57 -5.79 -17.55 -13.41
CA LYS A 57 -6.18 -16.52 -14.37
C LYS A 57 -6.41 -17.18 -15.72
N ASN A 58 -7.64 -17.10 -16.23
CA ASN A 58 -8.07 -17.75 -17.47
C ASN A 58 -7.84 -19.28 -17.50
N GLY A 59 -7.87 -19.94 -16.34
CA GLY A 59 -7.62 -21.38 -16.21
C GLY A 59 -6.14 -21.76 -16.04
N ASP A 60 -5.23 -20.79 -16.10
CA ASP A 60 -3.81 -21.01 -15.86
C ASP A 60 -3.41 -20.57 -14.44
N LEU A 61 -2.62 -21.39 -13.76
CA LEU A 61 -2.11 -21.12 -12.41
C LEU A 61 -0.77 -20.38 -12.49
N TYR A 62 -0.75 -19.13 -12.04
CA TYR A 62 0.48 -18.32 -11.98
C TYR A 62 1.04 -18.32 -10.56
N GLN A 63 2.29 -18.75 -10.41
CA GLN A 63 3.04 -18.68 -9.16
C GLN A 63 3.67 -17.28 -9.06
N TYR A 64 3.41 -16.54 -7.97
CA TYR A 64 4.24 -15.39 -7.63
C TYR A 64 5.58 -15.88 -7.05
N GLU A 65 6.69 -15.35 -7.56
CA GLU A 65 8.01 -15.44 -6.93
C GLU A 65 8.10 -14.52 -5.70
#